data_AF-A0A819J3M3-F1
#
_entry.id   AF-A0A819J3M3-F1
#
_cell.length_a   1.000
_cell.length_b   1.000
_cell.length_c   1.000
_cell.angle_alpha   90.00
_cell.angle_beta   90.00
_cell.angle_gamma   90.00
#
_symmetry.space_group_name_H-M   'P 1'
#
loop_
_entity.id
_entity.type
_entity.pdbx_description
1 polymer ?
#
loop_
_entity_poly.entity_id
_entity_poly.type
_entity_poly.pdbx_seq_one_letter_code
_entity_poly.pdbx_strand_id
1 'polypeptide(L)' 'MHKLCIRLYVKTCWLLGLNAIQMHDELTAAYGQGVVSYSTAT' A
#
# COMPACT_ATOMS: atom_id res chain seq x y z
N MET A 1 -5.38 10.59 3.45
CA MET A 1 -3.91 10.67 3.35
C MET A 1 -3.52 11.27 2.00
N HIS A 2 -2.54 12.19 1.95
CA HIS A 2 -2.00 12.68 0.68
C HIS A 2 -1.39 11.52 -0.12
N LYS A 3 -1.69 11.40 -1.43
CA LYS A 3 -1.14 10.36 -2.33
C LYS A 3 0.39 10.21 -2.24
N LEU A 4 1.10 11.29 -1.91
CA LEU A 4 2.54 11.32 -1.68
C LEU A 4 2.99 10.45 -0.49
N CYS A 5 2.24 10.43 0.61
CA CYS A 5 2.56 9.65 1.82
C CYS A 5 2.47 8.14 1.56
N ILE A 6 1.42 7.68 0.87
CA ILE A 6 1.24 6.26 0.52
C ILE A 6 2.36 5.81 -0.42
N ARG A 7 2.71 6.65 -1.41
CA ARG A 7 3.78 6.33 -2.37
C ARG A 7 5.16 6.21 -1.70
N LEU A 8 5.46 7.08 -0.74
CA LEU A 8 6.67 7.01 0.08
C LEU A 8 6.67 5.75 0.96
N TYR A 9 5.55 5.47 1.63
CA TYR A 9 5.40 4.28 2.47
C TYR A 9 5.63 2.98 1.68
N VAL A 10 4.97 2.81 0.54
CA VAL A 10 5.15 1.63 -0.34
C VAL A 10 6.61 1.48 -0.77
N LYS A 11 7.28 2.58 -1.11
CA LYS A 11 8.70 2.55 -1.50
C LYS A 11 9.61 2.12 -0.34
N THR A 12 9.34 2.59 0.87
CA THR A 12 10.09 2.21 2.07
C THR A 12 9.87 0.73 2.41
N CYS A 13 8.63 0.25 2.37
CA CYS A 13 8.32 -1.16 2.62
C CYS A 13 8.98 -2.09 1.58
N TRP A 14 9.03 -1.68 0.32
CA TRP A 14 9.72 -2.43 -0.73
C TRP A 14 11.24 -2.50 -0.50
N LEU A 15 11.86 -1.40 -0.06
CA LEU A 15 13.28 -1.37 0.33
C LEU A 15 13.59 -2.23 1.55
N LEU A 16 12.62 -2.39 2.45
CA LEU A 16 12.71 -3.27 3.62
C LEU A 16 12.44 -4.75 3.29
N GLY A 17 12.15 -5.07 2.03
CA GLY A 17 11.91 -6.44 1.56
C GLY A 17 10.51 -6.96 1.86
N LEU A 18 9.54 -6.09 2.17
CA LEU A 18 8.16 -6.53 2.33
C LEU A 18 7.54 -6.87 0.96
N ASN A 19 6.73 -7.91 0.94
CA ASN A 19 5.96 -8.28 -0.23
C ASN A 19 4.71 -7.40 -0.38
N ALA A 20 4.22 -7.26 -1.61
CA ALA A 20 3.06 -6.43 -1.93
C ALA A 20 1.80 -6.81 -1.13
N ILE A 21 1.64 -8.09 -0.78
CA ILE A 21 0.54 -8.59 0.06
C ILE A 21 0.63 -8.04 1.48
N GLN A 22 1.83 -8.07 2.09
CA GLN A 22 2.02 -7.56 3.46
C GLN A 22 1.78 -6.05 3.52
N MET A 23 2.25 -5.31 2.52
CA MET A 23 1.97 -3.87 2.41
C MET A 23 0.49 -3.59 2.23
N HIS A 24 -0.22 -4.41 1.45
CA HIS A 24 -1.65 -4.29 1.25
C HIS A 24 -2.41 -4.53 2.55
N ASP A 25 -2.08 -5.57 3.29
CA ASP A 25 -2.73 -5.92 4.54
C ASP A 25 -2.51 -4.83 5.60
N GLU A 26 -1.29 -4.30 5.75
CA GLU A 26 -1.03 -3.17 6.65
C GLU A 26 -1.81 -1.92 6.26
N LEU A 27 -1.82 -1.55 4.98
CA LEU A 27 -2.56 -0.39 4.50
C LEU A 27 -4.08 -0.57 4.63
N THR A 28 -4.58 -1.79 4.42
CA THR A 28 -6.00 -2.13 4.55
C THR A 28 -6.43 -2.14 6.01
N ALA A 29 -5.59 -2.64 6.92
CA ALA A 29 -5.83 -2.58 8.36
C ALA A 29 -5.80 -1.15 8.90
N ALA A 30 -4.88 -0.31 8.41
CA ALA A 30 -4.73 1.07 8.88
C ALA A 30 -5.78 2.05 8.31
N TYR A 31 -6.23 1.84 7.07
CA TYR A 31 -7.07 2.81 6.35
C TYR A 31 -8.41 2.27 5.85
N GLY A 32 -8.68 0.97 6.04
CA GLY A 32 -9.87 0.29 5.52
C GLY A 32 -9.76 -0.06 4.04
N GLN A 33 -10.57 -1.03 3.62
CA GLN A 33 -10.54 -1.68 2.31
C GLN A 33 -10.76 -0.74 1.11
N GLY A 34 -11.27 0.48 1.34
CA GLY A 34 -11.57 1.46 0.30
C GLY A 34 -10.37 2.28 -0.22
N VAL A 35 -9.22 2.25 0.46
CA VAL A 35 -8.06 3.10 0.10
C VAL A 35 -7.07 2.40 -0.84
N VAL A 36 -7.03 1.06 -0.82
CA VAL A 36 -6.10 0.26 -1.62
C VAL A 36 -6.89 -0.64 -2.57
N SER A 37 -7.58 -0.04 -3.53
CA SER A 37 -8.17 -0.80 -4.62
C SER A 37 -7.11 -0.95 -5.72
N TYR A 38 -6.65 -2.18 -5.96
CA TYR A 38 -5.90 -2.49 -7.17
C TYR A 38 -6.89 -2.43 -8.33
N SER A 39 -6.84 -1.38 -9.15
CA SER A 39 -7.27 -1.51 -10.53
C SER A 39 -6.25 -2.42 -11.20
N THR A 40 -6.56 -3.72 -11.27
CA THR A 40 -5.94 -4.61 -12.24
C THR A 40 -6.20 -3.98 -13.61
N ALA A 41 -5.21 -3.27 -14.15
CA ALA A 41 -5.23 -2.86 -15.54
C ALA A 41 -5.16 -4.14 -16.36
N THR A 42 -6.32 -4.64 -16.78
CA THR A 42 -6.48 -5.59 -17.87
C THR A 42 -5.96 -4.99 -19.17
#